data_AF-A0A3D3NU38-F1
#
_entry.id   AF-A0A3D3NU38-F1
#
_cell.length_a   1.000
_cell.length_b   1.000
_cell.length_c   1.000
_cell.angle_alpha   90.00
_cell.angle_beta   90.00
_cell.angle_gamma   90.00
#
_symmetry.space_group_name_H-M   'P 1'
#
loop_
_entity.id
_entity.type
_entity.pdbx_description
1 polymer ?
#
loop_
_entity_poly.entity_id
_entity_poly.type
_entity_poly.pdbx_seq_one_letter_code
_entity_poly.pdbx_strand_id
1 'polypeptide(L)' 'VLETGKHPAALRDEVTSPGGTTIAGLEQLENHGLRKALIQAVRAAAGRSRELGG' A
#
# COMPACT_ATOMS: atom_id res chain seq x y z
N VAL A 1 -12.15 1.70 -5.97
CA VAL A 1 -11.56 0.73 -6.92
C VAL A 1 -12.63 -0.27 -7.34
N LEU A 2 -13.18 -1.04 -6.41
CA LEU A 2 -14.24 -2.02 -6.70
C LEU A 2 -15.58 -1.35 -7.06
N GLU A 3 -15.97 -0.29 -6.35
CA GLU A 3 -17.19 0.47 -6.67
C GLU A 3 -16.96 1.51 -7.78
N THR A 4 -15.88 2.30 -7.66
CA THR A 4 -15.61 3.41 -8.57
C THR A 4 -14.89 3.01 -9.87
N GLY A 5 -14.37 1.79 -9.97
CA GLY A 5 -13.51 1.35 -11.09
C GLY A 5 -12.14 2.02 -11.18
N LYS A 6 -11.92 3.12 -10.45
CA LYS A 6 -10.68 3.91 -10.50
C LYS A 6 -9.50 3.13 -9.91
N HIS A 7 -8.32 3.34 -10.49
CA HIS A 7 -7.07 2.83 -9.95
C HIS A 7 -6.86 3.36 -8.51
N PRO A 8 -6.35 2.55 -7.56
CA PRO A 8 -6.15 2.99 -6.18
C PRO A 8 -5.28 4.25 -6.06
N ALA A 9 -4.33 4.44 -6.97
CA ALA A 9 -3.52 5.65 -6.99
C ALA A 9 -4.34 6.92 -7.22
N ALA A 10 -5.29 6.88 -8.17
CA ALA A 10 -6.14 8.04 -8.45
C ALA A 10 -7.02 8.40 -7.24
N LEU A 11 -7.56 7.41 -6.53
CA LEU A 11 -8.36 7.65 -5.32
C LEU A 11 -7.54 8.24 -4.18
N ARG A 12 -6.27 7.82 -4.04
CA ARG A 12 -5.35 8.44 -3.08
C ARG A 12 -5.08 9.89 -3.47
N ASP A 13 -4.85 10.16 -4.75
CA ASP A 13 -4.55 11.50 -5.25
C ASP A 13 -5.76 12.45 -5.05
N GLU A 14 -7.00 11.96 -5.17
CA GLU A 14 -8.24 12.72 -4.90
C GLU A 14 -8.35 13.26 -3.46
N VAL A 15 -7.68 12.66 -2.49
CA VAL A 15 -7.66 13.09 -1.08
C VAL A 15 -6.31 13.67 -0.65
N THR A 16 -5.41 13.91 -1.61
CA THR A 16 -4.03 14.35 -1.36
C THR A 16 -3.77 15.71 -2.01
N SER A 17 -4.10 16.78 -1.28
CA SER A 17 -3.82 18.15 -1.73
C SER A 17 -2.33 18.52 -1.57
N PRO A 18 -1.76 19.34 -2.47
CA PRO A 18 -0.42 19.89 -2.30
C PRO A 18 -0.25 20.60 -0.96
N GLY A 19 0.80 20.26 -0.20
CA GLY A 19 1.10 20.84 1.12
C GLY A 19 0.11 20.46 2.24
N GLY A 20 -0.83 19.54 2.00
CA GLY A 20 -1.81 19.10 2.98
C GLY A 20 -1.27 18.10 4.02
N THR A 21 -2.11 17.78 5.00
CA THR A 21 -1.78 16.80 6.05
C THR A 21 -1.65 15.38 5.50
N THR A 22 -2.46 15.00 4.50
CA THR A 22 -2.39 13.68 3.86
C THR A 22 -1.04 13.42 3.22
N ILE A 23 -0.50 14.38 2.45
CA ILE A 23 0.79 14.17 1.76
C ILE A 23 1.94 14.09 2.76
N ALA A 24 1.92 14.87 3.84
CA ALA A 24 2.91 14.78 4.91
C ALA A 24 2.91 13.39 5.59
N GLY A 25 1.72 12.82 5.82
CA GLY A 25 1.59 11.46 6.33
C GLY A 25 2.09 10.40 5.34
N LEU A 26 1.70 10.51 4.06
CA LEU A 26 2.14 9.60 3.01
C LEU A 26 3.65 9.61 2.82
N GLU A 27 4.29 10.77 2.88
CA GLU A 27 5.74 10.91 2.82
C GLU A 27 6.42 10.11 3.95
N GLN A 28 5.94 10.24 5.19
CA GLN A 28 6.49 9.46 6.30
C GLN A 28 6.27 7.96 6.12
N LEU A 29 5.11 7.53 5.64
CA LEU A 29 4.84 6.11 5.37
C LEU A 29 5.79 5.53 4.31
N GLU A 30 6.05 6.28 3.24
CA GLU A 30 6.98 5.84 2.19
C GLU A 30 8.45 5.89 2.67
N ASN A 31 8.84 6.90 3.46
CA ASN A 31 10.17 6.96 4.09
C ASN A 31 10.45 5.77 5.01
N HIS A 32 9.42 5.27 5.70
CA HIS A 32 9.52 4.06 6.52
C HIS A 32 9.31 2.77 5.72
N GLY A 33 9.17 2.86 4.40
CA GLY A 33 9.14 1.71 3.49
C GLY A 33 7.85 0.89 3.54
N LEU A 34 6.71 1.47 3.93
CA LEU A 34 5.42 0.77 4.09
C LEU A 34 5.09 -0.11 2.87
N ARG A 35 5.20 0.44 1.66
CA ARG A 35 4.83 -0.26 0.43
C ARG A 35 5.70 -1.50 0.20
N LYS A 36 6.99 -1.40 0.48
CA LYS A 36 7.93 -2.54 0.45
C LYS A 36 7.54 -3.57 1.51
N ALA A 37 7.28 -3.14 2.73
CA ALA A 37 6.93 -4.02 3.84
C ALA A 37 5.69 -4.87 3.54
N LEU A 38 4.62 -4.24 3.02
CA LEU A 38 3.38 -4.95 2.65
C LEU A 38 3.60 -6.00 1.54
N ILE A 39 4.37 -5.65 0.51
CA ILE A 39 4.71 -6.59 -0.58
C ILE A 39 5.47 -7.80 -0.02
N GLN A 40 6.48 -7.56 0.84
CA GLN A 40 7.26 -8.65 1.42
C GLN A 40 6.44 -9.50 2.38
N ALA A 41 5.56 -8.90 3.18
CA ALA A 41 4.68 -9.62 4.07
C ALA A 41 3.80 -10.63 3.33
N VAL A 42 3.16 -10.21 2.22
CA VAL A 42 2.33 -11.10 1.40
C VAL A 42 3.16 -12.21 0.76
N ARG A 43 4.36 -11.90 0.25
CA ARG A 43 5.27 -12.91 -0.31
C ARG A 43 5.71 -13.93 0.73
N ALA A 44 6.09 -13.48 1.92
CA ALA A 44 6.50 -14.33 3.01
C ALA A 44 5.35 -15.24 3.47
N ALA A 45 4.15 -14.68 3.64
CA ALA A 45 2.96 -15.45 4.00
C ALA A 45 2.62 -16.52 2.93
N ALA A 46 2.66 -16.15 1.65
CA ALA A 46 2.43 -17.08 0.55
C ALA A 46 3.50 -18.18 0.49
N GLY A 47 4.77 -17.84 0.73
CA GLY A 47 5.86 -18.81 0.83
C GLY A 47 5.63 -19.80 1.97
N ARG A 48 5.34 -19.30 3.17
CA ARG A 48 5.07 -20.13 4.35
C ARG A 48 3.85 -21.04 4.16
N SER A 49 2.79 -20.55 3.52
CA SER A 49 1.62 -21.37 3.21
C SER A 49 1.96 -22.58 2.33
N ARG A 50 2.90 -22.43 1.39
CA ARG A 50 3.34 -23.53 0.52
C ARG A 50 4.21 -24.55 1.26
N GLU A 51 5.05 -24.09 2.18
CA GLU A 51 5.85 -24.98 3.05
C GLU A 51 4.96 -25.82 3.97
N LEU A 52 3.83 -25.28 4.43
CA LEU A 52 2.92 -25.95 5.35
C LEU A 52 1.87 -26.84 4.67
N GLY A 53 1.53 -26.55 3.41
CA GLY A 53 0.48 -27.26 2.67
C GLY A 53 0.99 -28.40 1.78
N GLY A 54 2.30 -28.69 1.82
CA GLY A 54 2.91 -29.87 1.20
C GLY A 54 2.89 -31.08 2.12
#